data_AF-A0A2N4YS01-F1
#
_entry.id   AF-A0A2N4YS01-F1
#
_cell.length_a   1.000
_cell.length_b   1.000
_cell.length_c   1.000
_cell.angle_alpha   90.00
_cell.angle_beta   90.00
_cell.angle_gamma   90.00
#
_symmetry.space_group_name_H-M   'P 1'
#
loop_
_entity.id
_entity.type
_entity.pdbx_description
1 polymer ?
#
loop_
_entity_poly.entity_id
_entity_poly.type
_entity_poly.pdbx_seq_one_letter_code
_entity_poly.pdbx_strand_id
1 'polypeptide(L)'
;TVDIDAIPAFIRDVEARGRLLLANGQHEVDFPADDGMRFRSDNLPLHENGMTIHAWAGEKEIYCKTYYSIGGGFIVDEEHFGKENANELQVPYPFKSAQEMLAYCKETGLSLSGMVMQNELALHSKKEIEDYFANVWQTMRACIDRGMNTEGVLPGPLRVPRRASALRRLLVASDKLSSDPMNVVDWVNMFALAVNEENAAGGRVVTAPTNGACGIVPAVLAYYDHFIESVSPEIYIRYFMACGAIGALYKMNASISGAEVGCQGEVGVACSMAAAGLAELLGASPEQVCVAAEIGMEHNLGLTCDPVAGQVQVPCIERNAIASVKAINAARMAMRRTSEPRVSLDKVIETMYETGKD
;
A
#
# COMPACT_ATOMS: atom_id res chain seq x y z
N THR A 1 -17.41 -0.58 10.73
CA THR A 1 -16.00 -0.99 10.61
C THR A 1 -15.77 -2.17 11.54
N VAL A 2 -14.87 -3.11 11.20
CA VAL A 2 -14.58 -4.29 12.06
C VAL A 2 -13.79 -3.88 13.30
N ASP A 3 -14.09 -4.48 14.45
CA ASP A 3 -13.22 -4.43 15.64
C ASP A 3 -12.17 -5.54 15.52
N ILE A 4 -10.90 -5.13 15.32
CA ILE A 4 -9.79 -6.06 15.05
C ILE A 4 -9.45 -6.93 16.26
N ASP A 5 -9.64 -6.41 17.48
CA ASP A 5 -9.28 -7.12 18.70
C ASP A 5 -10.32 -8.21 19.03
N ALA A 6 -11.53 -8.11 18.44
CA ALA A 6 -12.59 -9.12 18.54
C ALA A 6 -12.41 -10.31 17.57
N ILE A 7 -11.61 -10.18 16.50
CA ILE A 7 -11.48 -11.19 15.44
C ILE A 7 -11.09 -12.58 15.99
N PRO A 8 -10.06 -12.73 16.85
CA PRO A 8 -9.69 -14.05 17.34
C PRO A 8 -10.77 -14.73 18.17
N ALA A 9 -11.56 -13.95 18.93
CA ALA A 9 -12.67 -14.48 19.71
C ALA A 9 -13.83 -14.90 18.80
N PHE A 10 -14.13 -14.10 17.78
CA PHE A 10 -15.15 -14.41 16.78
C PHE A 10 -14.84 -15.71 16.03
N ILE A 11 -13.60 -15.88 15.54
CA ILE A 11 -13.20 -17.10 14.82
C ILE A 11 -13.36 -18.33 15.71
N ARG A 12 -12.87 -18.28 16.96
CA ARG A 12 -13.00 -19.40 17.90
C ARG A 12 -14.46 -19.75 18.20
N ASP A 13 -15.34 -18.74 18.28
CA ASP A 13 -16.76 -18.94 18.50
C ASP A 13 -17.43 -19.65 17.32
N VAL A 14 -17.14 -19.21 16.09
CA VAL A 14 -17.64 -19.86 14.86
C VAL A 14 -17.14 -21.31 14.76
N GLU A 15 -15.85 -21.55 15.02
CA GLU A 15 -15.26 -22.90 15.01
C GLU A 15 -15.88 -23.82 16.07
N ALA A 16 -16.10 -23.31 17.29
CA ALA A 16 -16.64 -24.10 18.39
C ALA A 16 -18.13 -24.43 18.21
N ARG A 17 -18.90 -23.48 17.67
CA ARG A 17 -20.36 -23.64 17.50
C ARG A 17 -20.74 -24.26 16.16
N GLY A 18 -19.89 -24.14 15.14
CA GLY A 18 -20.23 -24.52 13.76
C GLY A 18 -21.37 -23.65 13.19
N ARG A 19 -21.44 -22.39 13.62
CA ARG A 19 -22.55 -21.46 13.33
C ARG A 19 -22.00 -20.09 12.96
N LEU A 20 -22.54 -19.48 11.91
CA LEU A 20 -22.13 -18.16 11.43
C LEU A 20 -23.28 -17.17 11.50
N LEU A 21 -23.01 -16.00 12.09
CA LEU A 21 -23.93 -14.87 12.12
C LEU A 21 -23.83 -14.07 10.81
N LEU A 22 -24.97 -13.86 10.16
CA LEU A 22 -25.12 -13.09 8.93
C LEU A 22 -25.94 -11.82 9.18
N ALA A 23 -25.88 -10.88 8.23
CA ALA A 23 -26.65 -9.62 8.25
C ALA A 23 -26.52 -8.87 9.59
N ASN A 24 -25.29 -8.69 10.07
CA ASN A 24 -24.98 -8.06 11.36
C ASN A 24 -25.64 -8.74 12.57
N GLY A 25 -25.74 -10.08 12.55
CA GLY A 25 -26.29 -10.87 13.65
C GLY A 25 -27.80 -11.08 13.60
N GLN A 26 -28.47 -10.67 12.52
CA GLN A 26 -29.92 -10.87 12.37
C GLN A 26 -30.30 -12.30 12.00
N HIS A 27 -29.39 -13.04 11.38
CA HIS A 27 -29.60 -14.43 10.98
C HIS A 27 -28.41 -15.27 11.41
N GLU A 28 -28.69 -16.51 11.78
CA GLU A 28 -27.66 -17.49 12.08
C GLU A 28 -27.84 -18.70 11.17
N VAL A 29 -26.75 -19.14 10.55
CA VAL A 29 -26.72 -20.28 9.63
C VAL A 29 -25.75 -21.34 10.11
N ASP A 30 -25.97 -22.58 9.67
CA ASP A 30 -24.98 -23.65 9.83
C ASP A 30 -23.72 -23.30 9.04
N PHE A 31 -22.58 -23.41 9.71
CA PHE A 31 -21.25 -23.17 9.14
C PHE A 31 -20.28 -24.22 9.71
N PRO A 32 -20.41 -25.49 9.28
CA PRO A 32 -19.65 -26.60 9.85
C PRO A 32 -18.15 -26.47 9.50
N ALA A 33 -17.27 -26.96 10.38
CA ALA A 33 -15.82 -26.90 10.14
C ALA A 33 -15.38 -27.67 8.88
N ASP A 34 -16.00 -28.81 8.61
CA ASP A 34 -15.59 -29.71 7.52
C ASP A 34 -16.16 -29.31 6.14
N ASP A 35 -17.12 -28.37 6.08
CA ASP A 35 -17.79 -28.01 4.81
C ASP A 35 -18.19 -26.53 4.65
N GLY A 36 -18.09 -25.72 5.72
CA GLY A 36 -18.40 -24.29 5.68
C GLY A 36 -17.39 -23.47 4.87
N MET A 37 -16.14 -23.93 4.80
CA MET A 37 -15.09 -23.31 3.99
C MET A 37 -14.17 -24.38 3.40
N ARG A 38 -14.13 -24.46 2.06
CA ARG A 38 -13.31 -25.44 1.33
C ARG A 38 -12.08 -24.77 0.74
N PHE A 39 -10.89 -25.18 1.18
CA PHE A 39 -9.63 -24.74 0.56
C PHE A 39 -9.28 -25.67 -0.61
N ARG A 40 -9.10 -25.06 -1.78
CA ARG A 40 -8.70 -25.75 -3.01
C ARG A 40 -7.29 -25.35 -3.39
N SER A 41 -6.53 -26.30 -3.93
CA SER A 41 -5.17 -26.07 -4.41
C SER A 41 -5.11 -25.71 -5.91
N ASP A 42 -6.23 -25.82 -6.61
CA ASP A 42 -6.36 -25.48 -8.01
C ASP A 42 -6.95 -24.08 -8.21
N ASN A 43 -6.51 -23.42 -9.27
CA ASN A 43 -6.93 -22.05 -9.59
C ASN A 43 -8.26 -22.06 -10.33
N LEU A 44 -9.07 -21.03 -10.08
CA LEU A 44 -10.21 -20.73 -10.94
C LEU A 44 -9.74 -20.19 -12.31
N PRO A 45 -10.56 -20.30 -13.38
CA PRO A 45 -10.10 -20.12 -14.75
C PRO A 45 -9.53 -18.74 -15.10
N LEU A 46 -10.01 -17.67 -14.43
CA LEU A 46 -9.71 -16.30 -14.82
C LEU A 46 -8.57 -15.66 -14.03
N HIS A 47 -8.36 -16.09 -12.77
CA HIS A 47 -7.32 -15.55 -11.90
C HIS A 47 -7.07 -16.51 -10.73
N GLU A 48 -5.83 -16.58 -10.24
CA GLU A 48 -5.41 -17.50 -9.17
C GLU A 48 -6.10 -17.22 -7.83
N ASN A 49 -6.33 -15.94 -7.52
CA ASN A 49 -7.04 -15.53 -6.30
C ASN A 49 -8.56 -15.49 -6.54
N GLY A 50 -9.16 -16.67 -6.68
CA GLY A 50 -10.59 -16.85 -6.92
C GLY A 50 -11.33 -17.46 -5.74
N MET A 51 -12.56 -17.03 -5.50
CA MET A 51 -13.46 -17.58 -4.47
C MET A 51 -14.88 -17.69 -5.01
N THR A 52 -15.53 -18.83 -4.76
CA THR A 52 -16.96 -19.01 -5.06
C THR A 52 -17.74 -19.11 -3.75
N ILE A 53 -18.77 -18.27 -3.62
CA ILE A 53 -19.68 -18.28 -2.48
C ILE A 53 -20.98 -18.98 -2.90
N HIS A 54 -21.37 -20.00 -2.14
CA HIS A 54 -22.65 -20.69 -2.30
C HIS A 54 -23.57 -20.39 -1.12
N ALA A 55 -24.85 -20.15 -1.40
CA ALA A 55 -25.89 -20.07 -0.38
C ALA A 55 -26.93 -21.17 -0.58
N TRP A 56 -27.34 -21.80 0.51
CA TRP A 56 -28.22 -22.97 0.52
C TRP A 56 -29.46 -22.71 1.36
N ALA A 57 -30.60 -23.23 0.93
CA ALA A 57 -31.83 -23.33 1.70
C ALA A 57 -32.19 -24.81 1.86
N GLY A 58 -31.73 -25.42 2.95
CA GLY A 58 -31.69 -26.89 3.09
C GLY A 58 -30.73 -27.48 2.05
N GLU A 59 -31.18 -28.46 1.28
CA GLU A 59 -30.37 -29.10 0.23
C GLU A 59 -30.37 -28.33 -1.11
N LYS A 60 -31.18 -27.27 -1.23
CA LYS A 60 -31.30 -26.51 -2.47
C LYS A 60 -30.30 -25.36 -2.49
N GLU A 61 -29.41 -25.33 -3.48
CA GLU A 61 -28.61 -24.15 -3.79
C GLU A 61 -29.53 -23.02 -4.28
N ILE A 62 -29.46 -21.87 -3.63
CA ILE A 62 -30.27 -20.68 -3.96
C ILE A 62 -29.44 -19.55 -4.54
N TYR A 63 -28.12 -19.60 -4.38
CA TYR A 63 -27.20 -18.61 -4.93
C TYR A 63 -25.81 -19.23 -5.08
N CYS A 64 -25.14 -18.87 -6.17
CA CYS A 64 -23.73 -19.19 -6.41
C CYS A 64 -23.12 -18.01 -7.15
N LYS A 65 -21.98 -17.52 -6.67
CA LYS A 65 -21.28 -16.40 -7.28
C LYS A 65 -19.78 -16.51 -7.08
N THR A 66 -19.05 -16.31 -8.17
CA THR A 66 -17.59 -16.33 -8.19
C THR A 66 -17.05 -14.91 -8.21
N TYR A 67 -16.04 -14.67 -7.38
CA TYR A 67 -15.31 -13.41 -7.26
C TYR A 67 -13.81 -13.66 -7.40
N TYR A 68 -13.12 -12.67 -7.97
CA TYR A 68 -11.67 -12.65 -8.12
C TYR A 68 -11.09 -11.43 -7.41
N SER A 69 -10.05 -11.63 -6.61
CA SER A 69 -9.28 -10.56 -5.97
C SER A 69 -8.07 -10.21 -6.83
N ILE A 70 -8.13 -9.09 -7.52
CA ILE A 70 -7.15 -8.67 -8.56
C ILE A 70 -6.04 -7.74 -8.02
N GLY A 71 -5.79 -7.78 -6.72
CA GLY A 71 -4.76 -6.96 -6.06
C GLY A 71 -5.27 -5.63 -5.49
N GLY A 72 -4.53 -5.07 -4.52
CA GLY A 72 -4.87 -3.79 -3.87
C GLY A 72 -6.21 -3.77 -3.11
N GLY A 73 -6.82 -4.93 -2.86
CA GLY A 73 -8.16 -5.05 -2.25
C GLY A 73 -9.33 -4.91 -3.23
N PHE A 74 -9.08 -4.81 -4.53
CA PHE A 74 -10.12 -4.77 -5.55
C PHE A 74 -10.69 -6.16 -5.81
N ILE A 75 -12.02 -6.25 -5.89
CA ILE A 75 -12.76 -7.47 -6.21
C ILE A 75 -13.58 -7.25 -7.48
N VAL A 76 -13.61 -8.24 -8.34
CA VAL A 76 -14.46 -8.28 -9.55
C VAL A 76 -15.20 -9.61 -9.56
N ASP A 77 -16.46 -9.60 -10.00
CA ASP A 77 -17.14 -10.87 -10.24
C ASP A 77 -16.73 -11.49 -11.58
N GLU A 78 -17.01 -12.78 -11.72
CA GLU A 78 -16.62 -13.54 -12.92
C GLU A 78 -17.16 -12.94 -14.23
N GLU A 79 -18.39 -12.42 -14.22
CA GLU A 79 -19.04 -11.87 -15.42
C GLU A 79 -18.45 -10.51 -15.85
N HIS A 80 -17.79 -9.79 -14.95
CA HIS A 80 -17.15 -8.51 -15.22
C HIS A 80 -15.62 -8.59 -15.30
N PHE A 81 -15.02 -9.77 -15.16
CA PHE A 81 -13.57 -9.93 -15.27
C PHE A 81 -13.06 -9.48 -16.64
N GLY A 82 -12.03 -8.61 -16.65
CA GLY A 82 -11.44 -8.07 -17.87
C GLY A 82 -12.33 -7.11 -18.67
N LYS A 83 -13.50 -6.73 -18.15
CA LYS A 83 -14.36 -5.71 -18.78
C LYS A 83 -13.99 -4.34 -18.25
N GLU A 84 -13.70 -3.40 -19.14
CA GLU A 84 -13.54 -2.00 -18.78
C GLU A 84 -14.87 -1.45 -18.26
N ASN A 85 -14.85 -0.81 -17.10
CA ASN A 85 -16.00 -0.05 -16.62
C ASN A 85 -16.20 1.16 -17.54
N ALA A 86 -17.26 1.13 -18.34
CA ALA A 86 -17.57 2.07 -19.41
C ALA A 86 -17.88 3.52 -18.99
N ASN A 87 -17.60 3.91 -17.74
CA ASN A 87 -17.74 5.29 -17.28
C ASN A 87 -16.35 5.89 -17.06
N GLU A 88 -15.72 6.35 -18.13
CA GLU A 88 -14.58 7.26 -18.02
C GLU A 88 -15.06 8.54 -17.31
N LEU A 89 -14.68 8.69 -16.04
CA LEU A 89 -14.96 9.90 -15.27
C LEU A 89 -14.22 11.07 -15.94
N GLN A 90 -14.95 12.10 -16.33
CA GLN A 90 -14.35 13.27 -16.95
C GLN A 90 -13.70 14.15 -15.88
N VAL A 91 -12.36 14.19 -15.91
CA VAL A 91 -11.53 15.08 -15.10
C VAL A 91 -10.84 16.12 -15.99
N PRO A 92 -10.42 17.28 -15.45
CA PRO A 92 -9.79 18.33 -16.24
C PRO A 92 -8.46 17.93 -16.90
N TYR A 93 -7.66 17.11 -16.23
CA TYR A 93 -6.32 16.72 -16.66
C TYR A 93 -6.17 15.19 -16.65
N PRO A 94 -6.87 14.45 -17.54
CA PRO A 94 -6.75 13.00 -17.61
C PRO A 94 -5.37 12.63 -18.15
N PHE A 95 -4.67 11.68 -17.52
CA PHE A 95 -3.35 11.24 -17.96
C PHE A 95 -3.26 9.71 -17.96
N LYS A 96 -2.54 9.16 -18.94
CA LYS A 96 -2.21 7.73 -19.05
C LYS A 96 -0.70 7.48 -18.92
N SER A 97 0.12 8.51 -19.07
CA SER A 97 1.58 8.43 -18.95
C SER A 97 2.18 9.55 -18.11
N ALA A 98 3.40 9.36 -17.61
CA ALA A 98 4.16 10.41 -16.95
C ALA A 98 4.43 11.57 -17.90
N GLN A 99 4.69 11.28 -19.18
CA GLN A 99 4.86 12.30 -20.21
C GLN A 99 3.63 13.22 -20.34
N GLU A 100 2.42 12.67 -20.38
CA GLU A 100 1.16 13.45 -20.42
C GLU A 100 0.98 14.28 -19.16
N MET A 101 1.21 13.69 -17.98
CA MET A 101 1.13 14.39 -16.70
C MET A 101 2.10 15.59 -16.65
N LEU A 102 3.34 15.42 -17.12
CA LEU A 102 4.33 16.50 -17.22
C LEU A 102 3.92 17.58 -18.22
N ALA A 103 3.30 17.20 -19.34
CA ALA A 103 2.81 18.16 -20.33
C ALA A 103 1.74 19.09 -19.72
N TYR A 104 0.78 18.55 -18.96
CA TYR A 104 -0.22 19.35 -18.25
C TYR A 104 0.39 20.27 -17.19
N CYS A 105 1.34 19.77 -16.39
CA CYS A 105 2.02 20.59 -15.39
C CYS A 105 2.77 21.76 -16.06
N LYS A 106 3.42 21.51 -17.20
CA LYS A 106 4.12 22.53 -17.98
C LYS A 106 3.17 23.56 -18.60
N GLU A 107 2.03 23.13 -19.13
CA GLU A 107 1.02 24.01 -19.72
C GLU A 107 0.35 24.91 -18.68
N THR A 108 0.02 24.36 -17.51
CA THR A 108 -0.76 25.04 -16.47
C THR A 108 0.09 25.79 -15.45
N GLY A 109 1.37 25.41 -15.31
CA GLY A 109 2.26 25.89 -14.24
C GLY A 109 1.94 25.30 -12.87
N LEU A 110 1.05 24.30 -12.78
CA LEU A 110 0.72 23.61 -11.53
C LEU A 110 1.85 22.63 -11.15
N SER A 111 2.03 22.43 -9.84
CA SER A 111 2.78 21.26 -9.37
C SER A 111 1.99 19.99 -9.64
N LEU A 112 2.66 18.83 -9.55
CA LEU A 112 2.03 17.54 -9.81
C LEU A 112 0.85 17.30 -8.85
N SER A 113 1.05 17.56 -7.55
CA SER A 113 -0.04 17.47 -6.56
C SER A 113 -1.18 18.47 -6.81
N GLY A 114 -0.85 19.67 -7.30
CA GLY A 114 -1.82 20.70 -7.64
C GLY A 114 -2.70 20.30 -8.83
N MET A 115 -2.10 19.70 -9.87
CA MET A 115 -2.83 19.16 -11.03
C MET A 115 -3.77 18.02 -10.59
N VAL A 116 -3.29 17.08 -9.77
CA VAL A 116 -4.09 15.96 -9.26
C VAL A 116 -5.23 16.46 -8.37
N MET A 117 -5.00 17.47 -7.55
CA MET A 117 -6.05 18.13 -6.76
C MET A 117 -7.18 18.67 -7.65
N GLN A 118 -6.89 19.22 -8.83
CA GLN A 118 -7.94 19.67 -9.75
C GLN A 118 -8.77 18.50 -10.30
N ASN A 119 -8.15 17.35 -10.55
CA ASN A 119 -8.87 16.14 -10.94
C ASN A 119 -9.77 15.64 -9.82
N GLU A 120 -9.27 15.59 -8.58
CA GLU A 120 -10.05 15.16 -7.41
C GLU A 120 -11.21 16.13 -7.12
N LEU A 121 -11.00 17.44 -7.26
CA LEU A 121 -12.05 18.46 -7.07
C LEU A 121 -13.17 18.39 -8.13
N ALA A 122 -12.92 17.76 -9.27
CA ALA A 122 -13.96 17.52 -10.28
C ALA A 122 -14.91 16.36 -9.88
N LEU A 123 -14.46 15.49 -8.98
CA LEU A 123 -15.18 14.28 -8.56
C LEU A 123 -15.73 14.40 -7.14
N HIS A 124 -15.04 15.16 -6.29
CA HIS A 124 -15.29 15.26 -4.86
C HIS A 124 -15.24 16.71 -4.41
N SER A 125 -16.00 17.03 -3.36
CA SER A 125 -15.86 18.32 -2.70
C SER A 125 -14.53 18.41 -1.96
N LYS A 126 -14.00 19.63 -1.81
CA LYS A 126 -12.76 19.88 -1.05
C LYS A 126 -12.81 19.27 0.35
N LYS A 127 -13.96 19.35 1.02
CA LYS A 127 -14.15 18.81 2.36
C LYS A 127 -14.06 17.28 2.39
N GLU A 128 -14.64 16.60 1.41
CA GLU A 128 -14.53 15.12 1.33
C GLU A 128 -13.08 14.69 1.14
N ILE A 129 -12.31 15.41 0.32
CA ILE A 129 -10.88 15.16 0.10
C ILE A 129 -10.09 15.37 1.42
N GLU A 130 -10.33 16.49 2.11
CA GLU A 130 -9.69 16.80 3.39
C GLU A 130 -10.03 15.76 4.46
N ASP A 131 -11.31 15.42 4.64
CA ASP A 131 -11.78 14.43 5.62
C ASP A 131 -11.23 13.03 5.31
N TYR A 132 -11.16 12.65 4.02
CA TYR A 132 -10.59 11.37 3.59
C TYR A 132 -9.10 11.26 3.92
N PHE A 133 -8.29 12.24 3.50
CA PHE A 133 -6.85 12.19 3.75
C PHE A 133 -6.50 12.39 5.22
N ALA A 134 -7.31 13.14 5.98
CA ALA A 134 -7.19 13.21 7.43
C ALA A 134 -7.36 11.82 8.06
N ASN A 135 -8.39 11.08 7.66
CA ASN A 135 -8.64 9.73 8.16
C ASN A 135 -7.53 8.73 7.74
N VAL A 136 -7.02 8.83 6.50
CA VAL A 136 -5.87 8.05 6.01
C VAL A 136 -4.65 8.29 6.89
N TRP A 137 -4.26 9.56 7.09
CA TRP A 137 -3.09 9.89 7.89
C TRP A 137 -3.25 9.50 9.35
N GLN A 138 -4.42 9.77 9.94
CA GLN A 138 -4.71 9.38 11.32
C GLN A 138 -4.60 7.87 11.52
N THR A 139 -5.11 7.08 10.57
CA THR A 139 -5.02 5.61 10.64
C THR A 139 -3.58 5.13 10.50
N MET A 140 -2.81 5.70 9.56
CA MET A 140 -1.39 5.41 9.40
C MET A 140 -0.57 5.72 10.66
N ARG A 141 -0.80 6.90 11.27
CA ARG A 141 -0.16 7.29 12.52
C ARG A 141 -0.54 6.36 13.67
N ALA A 142 -1.83 6.06 13.83
CA ALA A 142 -2.28 5.14 14.87
C ALA A 142 -1.66 3.74 14.71
N CYS A 143 -1.43 3.30 13.47
CA CYS A 143 -0.73 2.04 13.18
C CYS A 143 0.75 2.10 13.61
N ILE A 144 1.48 3.16 13.24
CA ILE A 144 2.86 3.39 13.72
C ILE A 144 2.88 3.39 15.26
N ASP A 145 1.98 4.15 15.88
CA ASP A 145 1.92 4.31 17.32
C ASP A 145 1.63 2.98 18.03
N ARG A 146 0.72 2.15 17.50
CA ARG A 146 0.43 0.82 18.04
C ARG A 146 1.63 -0.11 17.85
N GLY A 147 2.23 -0.15 16.66
CA GLY A 147 3.37 -1.01 16.36
C GLY A 147 4.61 -0.71 17.20
N MET A 148 4.91 0.57 17.44
CA MET A 148 6.06 0.99 18.25
C MET A 148 5.89 0.74 19.76
N ASN A 149 4.68 0.39 20.22
CA ASN A 149 4.38 0.10 21.62
C ASN A 149 3.96 -1.36 21.86
N THR A 150 3.80 -2.16 20.81
CA THR A 150 3.36 -3.56 20.93
C THR A 150 4.56 -4.51 20.91
N GLU A 151 4.69 -5.29 21.97
CA GLU A 151 5.71 -6.34 22.09
C GLU A 151 5.16 -7.71 21.73
N GLY A 152 6.05 -8.71 21.67
CA GLY A 152 5.69 -10.11 21.51
C GLY A 152 6.14 -10.70 20.17
N VAL A 153 5.44 -11.74 19.75
CA VAL A 153 5.81 -12.58 18.61
C VAL A 153 4.66 -12.61 17.61
N LEU A 154 4.99 -12.49 16.33
CA LEU A 154 4.01 -12.53 15.25
C LEU A 154 3.36 -13.91 15.11
N PRO A 155 2.09 -13.98 14.69
CA PRO A 155 1.37 -15.24 14.53
C PRO A 155 1.93 -16.10 13.39
N GLY A 156 1.65 -17.40 13.45
CA GLY A 156 2.06 -18.39 12.45
C GLY A 156 3.39 -19.10 12.75
N PRO A 157 3.83 -19.99 11.83
CA PRO A 157 4.90 -20.95 12.09
C PRO A 157 6.27 -20.32 12.31
N LEU A 158 6.55 -19.15 11.73
CA LEU A 158 7.86 -18.52 11.80
C LEU A 158 8.17 -17.88 13.17
N ARG A 159 7.14 -17.57 13.97
CA ARG A 159 7.29 -17.00 15.32
C ARG A 159 8.28 -15.83 15.35
N VAL A 160 8.19 -14.93 14.37
CA VAL A 160 9.11 -13.79 14.23
C VAL A 160 8.88 -12.80 15.40
N PRO A 161 9.93 -12.41 16.15
CA PRO A 161 9.78 -11.43 17.22
C PRO A 161 9.55 -10.03 16.65
N ARG A 162 8.66 -9.26 17.30
CA ARG A 162 8.48 -7.84 17.02
C ARG A 162 9.72 -7.05 17.46
N ARG A 163 10.15 -6.10 16.63
CA ARG A 163 11.41 -5.35 16.80
C ARG A 163 11.16 -3.86 16.97
N ALA A 164 10.06 -3.33 16.44
CA ALA A 164 9.80 -1.89 16.44
C ALA A 164 9.81 -1.29 17.85
N SER A 165 9.14 -1.95 18.82
CA SER A 165 9.06 -1.43 20.18
C SER A 165 10.40 -1.39 20.91
N ALA A 166 11.21 -2.44 20.77
CA ALA A 166 12.55 -2.47 21.36
C ALA A 166 13.47 -1.42 20.71
N LEU A 167 13.42 -1.30 19.38
CA LEU A 167 14.20 -0.31 18.64
C LEU A 167 13.82 1.13 19.02
N ARG A 168 12.52 1.44 19.16
CA ARG A 168 12.06 2.74 19.64
C ARG A 168 12.66 3.11 21.00
N ARG A 169 12.68 2.17 21.96
CA ARG A 169 13.25 2.43 23.28
C ARG A 169 14.74 2.79 23.21
N LEU A 170 15.48 2.08 22.36
CA LEU A 170 16.89 2.37 22.13
C LEU A 170 17.07 3.76 21.54
N LEU A 171 16.34 4.07 20.46
CA LEU A 171 16.44 5.35 19.76
C LEU A 171 16.07 6.55 20.65
N VAL A 172 14.98 6.47 21.39
CA VAL A 172 14.56 7.53 22.32
C VAL A 172 15.59 7.73 23.45
N ALA A 173 16.18 6.64 23.96
CA ALA A 173 17.21 6.73 24.99
C ALA A 173 18.53 7.33 24.47
N SER A 174 18.88 7.05 23.21
CA SER A 174 20.13 7.51 22.60
C SER A 174 20.02 8.85 21.85
N ASP A 175 18.82 9.37 21.59
CA ASP A 175 18.56 10.49 20.67
C ASP A 175 19.43 11.73 20.94
N LYS A 176 19.64 12.07 22.22
CA LYS A 176 20.45 13.22 22.64
C LYS A 176 21.91 12.91 22.92
N LEU A 177 22.29 11.63 22.92
CA LEU A 177 23.60 11.15 23.37
C LEU A 177 24.42 10.54 22.22
N SER A 178 23.76 10.05 21.18
CA SER A 178 24.40 9.41 20.04
C SER A 178 24.71 10.44 18.96
N SER A 179 25.97 10.47 18.52
CA SER A 179 26.41 11.21 17.34
C SER A 179 26.46 10.32 16.09
N ASP A 180 25.82 9.14 16.12
CA ASP A 180 25.78 8.24 14.97
C ASP A 180 24.91 8.86 13.86
N PRO A 181 25.48 9.19 12.68
CA PRO A 181 24.71 9.73 11.56
C PRO A 181 23.63 8.77 11.05
N MET A 182 23.71 7.47 11.36
CA MET A 182 22.74 6.46 10.94
C MET A 182 21.48 6.40 11.83
N ASN A 183 21.41 7.14 12.94
CA ASN A 183 20.20 7.20 13.78
C ASN A 183 18.94 7.55 12.96
N VAL A 184 19.06 8.44 11.98
CA VAL A 184 17.93 8.82 11.10
C VAL A 184 17.41 7.63 10.30
N VAL A 185 18.32 6.77 9.82
CA VAL A 185 17.97 5.55 9.09
C VAL A 185 17.26 4.56 10.02
N ASP A 186 17.74 4.43 11.26
CA ASP A 186 17.13 3.55 12.25
C ASP A 186 15.73 4.00 12.67
N TRP A 187 15.48 5.31 12.75
CA TRP A 187 14.13 5.85 12.94
C TRP A 187 13.19 5.51 11.78
N VAL A 188 13.65 5.66 10.53
CA VAL A 188 12.88 5.28 9.33
C VAL A 188 12.58 3.78 9.35
N ASN A 189 13.58 2.94 9.65
CA ASN A 189 13.41 1.51 9.80
C ASN A 189 12.36 1.21 10.89
N MET A 190 12.45 1.86 12.04
CA MET A 190 11.50 1.66 13.15
C MET A 190 10.05 1.96 12.73
N PHE A 191 9.79 3.06 12.03
CA PHE A 191 8.45 3.40 11.55
C PHE A 191 7.89 2.34 10.59
N ALA A 192 8.70 1.90 9.62
CA ALA A 192 8.28 0.89 8.65
C ALA A 192 8.06 -0.48 9.32
N LEU A 193 8.96 -0.88 10.22
CA LEU A 193 8.82 -2.11 11.02
C LEU A 193 7.53 -2.07 11.85
N ALA A 194 7.22 -0.95 12.52
CA ALA A 194 6.03 -0.82 13.33
C ALA A 194 4.75 -1.12 12.54
N VAL A 195 4.63 -0.54 11.34
CA VAL A 195 3.45 -0.72 10.49
C VAL A 195 3.36 -2.15 9.95
N ASN A 196 4.46 -2.71 9.44
CA ASN A 196 4.44 -4.06 8.89
C ASN A 196 4.29 -5.16 9.94
N GLU A 197 4.77 -4.93 11.17
CA GLU A 197 4.53 -5.83 12.31
C GLU A 197 3.05 -5.79 12.75
N GLU A 198 2.40 -4.63 12.71
CA GLU A 198 0.94 -4.56 12.90
C GLU A 198 0.19 -5.28 11.79
N ASN A 199 0.56 -5.07 10.52
CA ASN A 199 -0.03 -5.79 9.40
C ASN A 199 0.05 -7.31 9.59
N ALA A 200 1.24 -7.82 9.89
CA ALA A 200 1.48 -9.25 10.07
C ALA A 200 0.73 -9.85 11.28
N ALA A 201 0.31 -9.02 12.22
CA ALA A 201 -0.48 -9.43 13.39
C ALA A 201 -2.00 -9.28 13.19
N GLY A 202 -2.47 -8.86 12.01
CA GLY A 202 -3.89 -8.60 11.75
C GLY A 202 -4.37 -7.24 12.27
N GLY A 203 -3.46 -6.31 12.48
CA GLY A 203 -3.75 -4.93 12.87
C GLY A 203 -4.46 -4.14 11.77
N ARG A 204 -5.03 -2.99 12.13
CA ARG A 204 -5.62 -2.07 11.15
C ARG A 204 -4.51 -1.33 10.41
N VAL A 205 -4.48 -1.48 9.09
CA VAL A 205 -3.51 -0.82 8.20
C VAL A 205 -4.22 -0.09 7.06
N VAL A 206 -3.48 0.81 6.40
CA VAL A 206 -3.92 1.48 5.17
C VAL A 206 -3.08 0.94 4.02
N THR A 207 -3.72 0.49 2.94
CA THR A 207 -3.04 0.02 1.73
C THR A 207 -2.21 1.13 1.09
N ALA A 208 -0.97 0.83 0.71
CA ALA A 208 -0.11 1.81 0.04
C ALA A 208 0.96 1.16 -0.88
N PRO A 209 0.58 0.52 -2.01
CA PRO A 209 -0.77 0.28 -2.51
C PRO A 209 -1.40 -1.04 -2.03
N THR A 210 -0.65 -1.89 -1.33
CA THR A 210 -1.14 -3.15 -0.74
C THR A 210 -0.83 -3.22 0.76
N ASN A 211 -1.38 -4.22 1.44
CA ASN A 211 -1.05 -4.49 2.85
C ASN A 211 0.42 -4.92 3.01
N GLY A 212 0.99 -5.63 2.04
CA GLY A 212 2.40 -6.05 2.09
C GLY A 212 3.39 -4.88 2.04
N ALA A 213 3.02 -3.78 1.38
CA ALA A 213 3.84 -2.58 1.20
C ALA A 213 3.40 -1.38 2.06
N CYS A 214 2.49 -1.59 3.00
CA CYS A 214 1.82 -0.49 3.72
C CYS A 214 2.72 0.34 4.64
N GLY A 215 3.93 -0.12 4.97
CA GLY A 215 4.84 0.60 5.87
C GLY A 215 5.61 1.74 5.20
N ILE A 216 5.77 1.71 3.88
CA ILE A 216 6.73 2.59 3.20
C ILE A 216 6.28 4.05 3.18
N VAL A 217 5.09 4.29 2.62
CA VAL A 217 4.47 5.62 2.52
C VAL A 217 4.35 6.31 3.90
N PRO A 218 3.78 5.67 4.95
CA PRO A 218 3.69 6.32 6.26
C PRO A 218 5.05 6.50 6.95
N ALA A 219 6.02 5.60 6.77
CA ALA A 219 7.35 5.77 7.36
C ALA A 219 8.10 6.97 6.75
N VAL A 220 7.97 7.21 5.45
CA VAL A 220 8.58 8.37 4.79
C VAL A 220 7.92 9.68 5.21
N LEU A 221 6.59 9.70 5.38
CA LEU A 221 5.89 10.87 5.91
C LEU A 221 6.21 11.12 7.39
N ALA A 222 6.34 10.07 8.21
CA ALA A 222 6.78 10.17 9.60
C ALA A 222 8.23 10.66 9.72
N TYR A 223 9.10 10.28 8.79
CA TYR A 223 10.45 10.87 8.68
C TYR A 223 10.39 12.38 8.44
N TYR A 224 9.53 12.84 7.54
CA TYR A 224 9.35 14.27 7.27
C TYR A 224 8.84 14.99 8.53
N ASP A 225 7.80 14.43 9.18
CA ASP A 225 7.22 14.95 10.44
C ASP A 225 8.25 15.08 11.56
N HIS A 226 9.11 14.07 11.72
CA HIS A 226 10.04 13.99 12.83
C HIS A 226 11.33 14.81 12.63
N PHE A 227 11.86 14.89 11.41
CA PHE A 227 13.20 15.47 11.15
C PHE A 227 13.21 16.74 10.31
N ILE A 228 12.12 17.06 9.61
CA ILE A 228 12.08 18.21 8.69
C ILE A 228 11.10 19.25 9.21
N GLU A 229 9.81 18.93 9.22
CA GLU A 229 8.74 19.84 9.66
C GLU A 229 7.49 19.04 10.05
N SER A 230 6.79 19.49 11.10
CA SER A 230 5.52 18.89 11.53
C SER A 230 4.50 18.86 10.39
N VAL A 231 3.90 17.69 10.17
CA VAL A 231 2.97 17.46 9.05
C VAL A 231 1.60 18.09 9.33
N SER A 232 1.28 19.15 8.59
CA SER A 232 -0.03 19.80 8.56
C SER A 232 -1.00 19.11 7.57
N PRO A 233 -2.31 19.45 7.60
CA PRO A 233 -3.27 19.03 6.58
C PRO A 233 -2.83 19.25 5.15
N GLU A 234 -2.30 20.43 4.86
CA GLU A 234 -1.83 20.80 3.54
C GLU A 234 -0.64 19.92 3.11
N ILE A 235 0.25 19.57 4.04
CA ILE A 235 1.44 18.75 3.78
C ILE A 235 1.04 17.31 3.44
N TYR A 236 0.24 16.63 4.27
CA TYR A 236 -0.10 15.23 3.97
C TYR A 236 -0.98 15.12 2.72
N ILE A 237 -1.86 16.09 2.45
CA ILE A 237 -2.67 16.09 1.22
C ILE A 237 -1.74 16.18 0.01
N ARG A 238 -0.79 17.13 0.01
CA ARG A 238 0.16 17.31 -1.09
C ARG A 238 1.01 16.06 -1.32
N TYR A 239 1.46 15.44 -0.24
CA TYR A 239 2.21 14.18 -0.26
C TYR A 239 1.39 13.03 -0.85
N PHE A 240 0.15 12.83 -0.39
CA PHE A 240 -0.69 11.73 -0.87
C PHE A 240 -1.19 11.95 -2.30
N MET A 241 -1.44 13.18 -2.75
CA MET A 241 -1.77 13.45 -4.15
C MET A 241 -0.64 13.05 -5.09
N ALA A 242 0.61 13.38 -4.72
CA ALA A 242 1.77 12.95 -5.49
C ALA A 242 1.97 11.44 -5.46
N CYS A 243 1.82 10.80 -4.30
CA CYS A 243 1.85 9.34 -4.18
C CYS A 243 0.77 8.68 -5.06
N GLY A 244 -0.46 9.20 -5.01
CA GLY A 244 -1.62 8.68 -5.73
C GLY A 244 -1.45 8.72 -7.24
N ALA A 245 -0.93 9.83 -7.78
CA ALA A 245 -0.66 9.96 -9.21
C ALA A 245 0.36 8.93 -9.71
N ILE A 246 1.46 8.75 -8.99
CA ILE A 246 2.48 7.74 -9.33
C ILE A 246 1.91 6.33 -9.21
N GLY A 247 1.16 6.04 -8.14
CA GLY A 247 0.48 4.75 -7.98
C GLY A 247 -0.51 4.46 -9.12
N ALA A 248 -1.23 5.48 -9.59
CA ALA A 248 -2.14 5.37 -10.72
C ALA A 248 -1.42 4.99 -12.01
N LEU A 249 -0.24 5.59 -12.29
CA LEU A 249 0.55 5.25 -13.48
C LEU A 249 0.97 3.77 -13.52
N TYR A 250 1.42 3.22 -12.39
CA TYR A 250 1.76 1.79 -12.31
C TYR A 250 0.53 0.90 -12.45
N LYS A 251 -0.60 1.28 -11.83
CA LYS A 251 -1.84 0.52 -11.93
C LYS A 251 -2.40 0.50 -13.36
N MET A 252 -2.34 1.63 -14.08
CA MET A 252 -2.89 1.75 -15.44
C MET A 252 -2.05 1.02 -16.49
N ASN A 253 -0.73 1.04 -16.35
CA ASN A 253 0.19 0.58 -17.41
C ASN A 253 0.91 -0.73 -17.08
N ALA A 254 0.68 -1.29 -15.90
CA ALA A 254 1.28 -2.55 -15.46
C ALA A 254 0.31 -3.26 -14.49
N SER A 255 0.78 -3.63 -13.30
CA SER A 255 -0.05 -4.14 -12.21
C SER A 255 0.52 -3.73 -10.86
N ILE A 256 -0.33 -3.73 -9.84
CA ILE A 256 0.03 -3.59 -8.42
C ILE A 256 -0.16 -4.90 -7.65
N SER A 257 -0.44 -6.00 -8.37
CA SER A 257 -0.64 -7.32 -7.80
C SER A 257 0.70 -8.04 -7.68
N GLY A 258 1.06 -8.44 -6.46
CA GLY A 258 2.24 -9.25 -6.20
C GLY A 258 2.23 -10.60 -6.96
N ALA A 259 1.05 -11.09 -7.32
CA ALA A 259 0.85 -12.28 -8.13
C ALA A 259 1.21 -12.08 -9.61
N GLU A 260 0.99 -10.88 -10.15
CA GLU A 260 1.11 -10.64 -11.59
C GLU A 260 2.47 -10.06 -11.99
N VAL A 261 3.08 -9.27 -11.11
CA VAL A 261 4.36 -8.59 -11.40
C VAL A 261 5.37 -8.70 -10.26
N GLY A 262 5.13 -9.57 -9.27
CA GLY A 262 6.00 -9.72 -8.12
C GLY A 262 5.97 -8.54 -7.15
N CYS A 263 6.88 -8.55 -6.18
CA CYS A 263 6.93 -7.56 -5.11
C CYS A 263 7.41 -6.18 -5.59
N GLN A 264 7.99 -6.07 -6.79
CA GLN A 264 8.20 -4.77 -7.44
C GLN A 264 6.87 -4.02 -7.67
N GLY A 265 5.78 -4.70 -7.97
CA GLY A 265 4.44 -4.11 -8.10
C GLY A 265 3.82 -3.63 -6.78
N GLU A 266 4.38 -4.06 -5.64
CA GLU A 266 3.89 -3.69 -4.31
C GLU A 266 4.88 -2.77 -3.60
N VAL A 267 6.01 -3.33 -3.14
CA VAL A 267 7.07 -2.62 -2.43
C VAL A 267 7.79 -1.64 -3.35
N GLY A 268 8.04 -2.01 -4.61
CA GLY A 268 8.66 -1.12 -5.59
C GLY A 268 7.76 0.08 -5.90
N VAL A 269 6.47 -0.16 -6.12
CA VAL A 269 5.48 0.90 -6.35
C VAL A 269 5.37 1.81 -5.13
N ALA A 270 5.27 1.26 -3.92
CA ALA A 270 5.23 2.04 -2.69
C ALA A 270 6.50 2.90 -2.49
N CYS A 271 7.69 2.35 -2.82
CA CYS A 271 8.96 3.08 -2.82
C CYS A 271 8.94 4.26 -3.79
N SER A 272 8.48 4.02 -5.02
CA SER A 272 8.33 5.03 -6.07
C SER A 272 7.33 6.14 -5.67
N MET A 273 6.16 5.75 -5.16
CA MET A 273 5.15 6.66 -4.64
C MET A 273 5.70 7.55 -3.52
N ALA A 274 6.34 6.95 -2.51
CA ALA A 274 6.86 7.68 -1.36
C ALA A 274 8.04 8.60 -1.74
N ALA A 275 8.88 8.21 -2.70
CA ALA A 275 9.96 9.04 -3.22
C ALA A 275 9.41 10.29 -3.92
N ALA A 276 8.39 10.13 -4.76
CA ALA A 276 7.70 11.22 -5.43
C ALA A 276 7.01 12.16 -4.44
N GLY A 277 6.27 11.61 -3.48
CA GLY A 277 5.62 12.37 -2.42
C GLY A 277 6.63 13.20 -1.64
N LEU A 278 7.76 12.61 -1.24
CA LEU A 278 8.78 13.35 -0.51
C LEU A 278 9.44 14.43 -1.37
N ALA A 279 9.72 14.16 -2.65
CA ALA A 279 10.27 15.15 -3.58
C ALA A 279 9.31 16.37 -3.72
N GLU A 280 8.01 16.13 -3.87
CA GLU A 280 6.97 17.17 -3.90
C GLU A 280 6.96 18.01 -2.60
N LEU A 281 7.15 17.36 -1.44
CA LEU A 281 7.26 18.08 -0.17
C LEU A 281 8.54 18.94 -0.07
N LEU A 282 9.64 18.47 -0.66
CA LEU A 282 10.92 19.19 -0.71
C LEU A 282 10.97 20.29 -1.77
N GLY A 283 9.87 20.54 -2.50
CA GLY A 283 9.78 21.61 -3.49
C GLY A 283 10.38 21.27 -4.85
N ALA A 284 10.42 19.98 -5.20
CA ALA A 284 10.82 19.50 -6.52
C ALA A 284 9.94 20.07 -7.65
N SER A 285 10.51 20.24 -8.84
CA SER A 285 9.69 20.41 -10.06
C SER A 285 8.94 19.11 -10.40
N PRO A 286 7.83 19.16 -11.18
CA PRO A 286 7.13 17.96 -11.64
C PRO A 286 8.05 16.91 -12.30
N GLU A 287 9.05 17.36 -13.06
CA GLU A 287 10.06 16.49 -13.67
C GLU A 287 10.92 15.80 -12.61
N GLN A 288 11.37 16.54 -11.58
CA GLN A 288 12.13 15.97 -10.47
C GLN A 288 11.30 15.00 -9.63
N VAL A 289 9.99 15.24 -9.48
CA VAL A 289 9.07 14.28 -8.84
C VAL A 289 9.01 12.96 -9.63
N CYS A 290 8.91 13.04 -10.97
CA CYS A 290 8.95 11.85 -11.82
C CYS A 290 10.32 11.14 -11.78
N VAL A 291 11.42 11.90 -11.66
CA VAL A 291 12.77 11.33 -11.48
C VAL A 291 12.90 10.62 -10.13
N ALA A 292 12.33 11.17 -9.05
CA ALA A 292 12.34 10.50 -7.76
C ALA A 292 11.56 9.18 -7.80
N ALA A 293 10.39 9.19 -8.46
CA ALA A 293 9.60 7.99 -8.71
C ALA A 293 10.39 6.95 -9.51
N GLU A 294 11.06 7.38 -10.58
CA GLU A 294 11.86 6.55 -11.49
C GLU A 294 12.97 5.82 -10.72
N ILE A 295 13.83 6.57 -10.01
CA ILE A 295 14.89 5.98 -9.18
C ILE A 295 14.31 5.05 -8.10
N GLY A 296 13.18 5.44 -7.50
CA GLY A 296 12.50 4.63 -6.50
C GLY A 296 12.06 3.27 -7.01
N MET A 297 11.65 3.15 -8.28
CA MET A 297 11.27 1.88 -8.90
C MET A 297 12.47 1.13 -9.50
N GLU A 298 13.41 1.82 -10.14
CA GLU A 298 14.59 1.21 -10.78
C GLU A 298 15.33 0.26 -9.80
N HIS A 299 15.48 0.68 -8.55
CA HIS A 299 16.12 -0.10 -7.49
C HIS A 299 15.27 -1.24 -6.90
N ASN A 300 14.11 -1.53 -7.50
CA ASN A 300 13.24 -2.64 -7.14
C ASN A 300 12.84 -3.51 -8.34
N LEU A 301 13.28 -3.19 -9.57
CA LEU A 301 13.01 -4.00 -10.76
C LEU A 301 13.54 -5.44 -10.59
N GLY A 302 12.72 -6.42 -10.97
CA GLY A 302 12.99 -7.86 -10.83
C GLY A 302 12.73 -8.43 -9.43
N LEU A 303 12.16 -7.65 -8.50
CA LEU A 303 11.88 -8.14 -7.15
C LEU A 303 10.65 -9.06 -7.15
N THR A 304 10.88 -10.37 -6.97
CA THR A 304 9.83 -11.40 -6.93
C THR A 304 9.05 -11.43 -5.61
N CYS A 305 7.85 -12.03 -5.64
CA CYS A 305 7.03 -12.28 -4.46
C CYS A 305 7.06 -13.77 -4.09
N ASP A 306 8.03 -14.16 -3.25
CA ASP A 306 8.14 -15.51 -2.68
C ASP A 306 8.37 -15.43 -1.17
N PRO A 307 7.34 -15.10 -0.37
CA PRO A 307 7.47 -14.98 1.07
C PRO A 307 7.61 -16.36 1.74
N VAL A 308 8.43 -16.42 2.79
CA VAL A 308 8.65 -17.65 3.54
C VAL A 308 7.34 -18.13 4.16
N ALA A 309 7.00 -19.39 3.90
CA ALA A 309 5.75 -20.02 4.36
C ALA A 309 4.47 -19.27 3.92
N GLY A 310 4.52 -18.50 2.83
CA GLY A 310 3.39 -17.71 2.35
C GLY A 310 3.00 -16.54 3.26
N GLN A 311 3.80 -16.22 4.29
CA GLN A 311 3.43 -15.22 5.29
C GLN A 311 3.98 -13.84 4.94
N VAL A 312 3.17 -12.79 5.14
CA VAL A 312 3.58 -11.39 4.97
C VAL A 312 4.48 -10.93 6.14
N GLN A 313 5.59 -11.64 6.35
CA GLN A 313 6.58 -11.43 7.41
C GLN A 313 7.97 -11.34 6.81
N VAL A 314 8.50 -12.45 6.30
CA VAL A 314 9.85 -12.53 5.73
C VAL A 314 9.75 -12.82 4.24
N PRO A 315 10.35 -12.00 3.34
CA PRO A 315 11.16 -10.80 3.58
C PRO A 315 10.36 -9.48 3.63
N CYS A 316 9.03 -9.54 3.73
CA CYS A 316 8.14 -8.37 3.56
C CYS A 316 8.44 -7.22 4.55
N ILE A 317 8.70 -7.53 5.82
CA ILE A 317 8.92 -6.53 6.87
C ILE A 317 10.21 -5.75 6.59
N GLU A 318 11.32 -6.43 6.31
CA GLU A 318 12.60 -5.80 6.01
C GLU A 318 12.57 -5.06 4.67
N ARG A 319 11.83 -5.58 3.68
CA ARG A 319 11.63 -4.91 2.39
C ARG A 319 11.01 -3.53 2.57
N ASN A 320 10.05 -3.36 3.48
CA ASN A 320 9.45 -2.05 3.73
C ASN A 320 10.46 -1.08 4.37
N ALA A 321 11.22 -1.53 5.38
CA ALA A 321 12.26 -0.70 6.01
C ALA A 321 13.32 -0.23 5.00
N ILE A 322 13.87 -1.15 4.21
CA ILE A 322 14.86 -0.84 3.17
C ILE A 322 14.27 0.06 2.09
N ALA A 323 13.03 -0.20 1.64
CA ALA A 323 12.36 0.60 0.62
C ALA A 323 12.06 2.03 1.09
N SER A 324 11.71 2.25 2.36
CA SER A 324 11.56 3.62 2.91
C SER A 324 12.86 4.41 2.83
N VAL A 325 14.00 3.77 3.14
CA VAL A 325 15.32 4.41 3.04
C VAL A 325 15.68 4.68 1.57
N LYS A 326 15.40 3.73 0.67
CA LYS A 326 15.55 3.93 -0.78
C LYS A 326 14.72 5.10 -1.28
N ALA A 327 13.46 5.22 -0.84
CA ALA A 327 12.57 6.31 -1.26
C ALA A 327 13.10 7.69 -0.83
N ILE A 328 13.59 7.81 0.42
CA ILE A 328 14.21 9.05 0.90
C ILE A 328 15.47 9.38 0.09
N ASN A 329 16.31 8.39 -0.18
CA ASN A 329 17.52 8.60 -0.96
C ASN A 329 17.20 8.96 -2.43
N ALA A 330 16.20 8.32 -3.04
CA ALA A 330 15.73 8.60 -4.40
C ALA A 330 15.24 10.05 -4.53
N ALA A 331 14.44 10.53 -3.58
CA ALA A 331 14.03 11.94 -3.53
C ALA A 331 15.25 12.87 -3.43
N ARG A 332 16.21 12.57 -2.55
CA ARG A 332 17.44 13.38 -2.41
C ARG A 332 18.32 13.37 -3.66
N MET A 333 18.39 12.24 -4.36
CA MET A 333 19.12 12.12 -5.64
C MET A 333 18.44 12.95 -6.72
N ALA A 334 17.12 12.86 -6.85
CA ALA A 334 16.35 13.65 -7.80
C ALA A 334 16.51 15.17 -7.58
N MET A 335 16.43 15.61 -6.33
CA MET A 335 16.63 17.02 -5.96
C MET A 335 18.01 17.57 -6.30
N ARG A 336 19.04 16.71 -6.31
CA ARG A 336 20.44 17.09 -6.61
C ARG A 336 20.85 16.79 -8.04
N ARG A 337 19.95 16.22 -8.85
CA ARG A 337 20.24 15.87 -10.23
C ARG A 337 20.32 17.15 -11.06
N THR A 338 21.42 17.30 -11.80
CA THR A 338 21.67 18.43 -12.71
C THR A 338 21.51 18.06 -14.19
N SER A 339 21.23 16.79 -14.47
CA SER A 339 21.08 16.23 -15.80
C SER A 339 19.70 15.62 -16.00
N GLU A 340 19.25 15.57 -17.25
CA GLU A 340 18.01 14.86 -17.59
C GLU A 340 18.15 13.35 -17.34
N PRO A 341 17.05 12.68 -16.96
CA PRO A 341 17.01 11.23 -16.90
C PRO A 341 17.28 10.60 -18.26
N ARG A 342 18.17 9.59 -18.27
CA ARG A 342 18.43 8.77 -19.47
C ARG A 342 17.30 7.77 -19.73
N VAL A 343 16.61 7.37 -18.67
CA VAL A 343 15.47 6.45 -18.69
C VAL A 343 14.29 7.19 -18.06
N SER A 344 13.17 7.28 -18.77
CA SER A 344 11.96 7.93 -18.24
C SER A 344 11.21 7.02 -17.28
N LEU A 345 10.36 7.61 -16.43
CA LEU A 345 9.45 6.85 -15.57
C LEU A 345 8.56 5.90 -16.37
N ASP A 346 8.03 6.34 -17.52
CA ASP A 346 7.23 5.49 -18.42
C ASP A 346 8.01 4.25 -18.87
N LYS A 347 9.31 4.40 -19.20
CA LYS A 347 10.14 3.27 -19.60
C LYS A 347 10.43 2.31 -18.44
N VAL A 348 10.55 2.83 -17.21
CA VAL A 348 10.69 2.00 -16.00
C VAL A 348 9.40 1.24 -15.71
N ILE A 349 8.23 1.85 -15.89
CA ILE A 349 6.93 1.18 -15.75
C ILE A 349 6.79 0.04 -16.77
N GLU A 350 7.12 0.32 -18.04
CA GLU A 350 7.13 -0.71 -19.09
C GLU A 350 8.09 -1.86 -18.73
N THR A 351 9.30 -1.53 -18.28
CA THR A 351 10.29 -2.54 -17.86
C THR A 351 9.77 -3.37 -16.69
N MET A 352 9.12 -2.77 -15.69
CA MET A 352 8.49 -3.48 -14.57
C MET A 352 7.43 -4.48 -15.07
N TYR A 353 6.63 -4.08 -16.05
CA TYR A 353 5.59 -4.96 -16.58
C TYR A 353 6.20 -6.15 -17.34
N GLU A 354 7.20 -5.90 -18.19
CA GLU A 354 7.87 -6.97 -18.94
C GLU A 354 8.60 -7.93 -18.01
N THR A 355 9.36 -7.45 -17.01
CA THR A 355 10.02 -8.31 -16.02
C THR A 355 9.04 -9.06 -15.11
N GLY A 356 7.80 -8.58 -14.98
CA GLY A 356 6.75 -9.28 -14.25
C GLY A 356 6.16 -10.45 -15.04
N LYS A 357 6.23 -10.42 -16.37
CA LYS A 357 5.78 -11.51 -17.25
C LYS A 357 6.80 -12.64 -17.36
N ASP A 358 8.08 -12.30 -17.23
CA ASP A 358 9.22 -13.24 -17.23
C ASP A 358 9.27 -14.05 -15.93
#